data_AF-A0A2D4JIW0-F1
#
_entry.id   AF-A0A2D4JIW0-F1
#
_cell.length_a   1.000
_cell.length_b   1.000
_cell.length_c   1.000
_cell.angle_alpha   90.00
_cell.angle_beta   90.00
_cell.angle_gamma   90.00
#
_symmetry.space_group_name_H-M   'P 1'
#
loop_
_entity.id
_entity.type
_entity.pdbx_description
1 polymer ?
#
loop_
_entity_poly.entity_id
_entity_poly.type
_entity_poly.pdbx_seq_one_letter_code
_entity_poly.pdbx_strand_id
1 'polypeptide(L)'
;MSSGEQQPPPPQRRPLIKPTFTEKQATELVRRIFGLEVSQLRPLPSYDDQNFHVAAASFPGKGESPGDFVLKIINAEDSQNSDLIQVQTQIMMFLNGEGFPVAMPHLTQEG
;
A
#
# COMPACT_ATOMS: atom_id res chain seq x y z
N MET A 1 -12.28 56.12 -8.57
CA MET A 1 -12.29 54.94 -7.68
C MET A 1 -11.65 53.81 -8.45
N SER A 2 -10.40 53.45 -8.10
CA SER A 2 -9.66 52.40 -8.81
C SER A 2 -9.97 51.07 -8.14
N SER A 3 -10.73 50.23 -8.83
CA SER A 3 -11.04 48.87 -8.38
C SER A 3 -9.76 48.05 -8.38
N GLY A 4 -9.21 47.80 -7.19
CA GLY A 4 -8.06 46.93 -7.03
C GLY A 4 -8.42 45.51 -7.43
N GLU A 5 -7.74 44.98 -8.45
CA GLU A 5 -7.80 43.57 -8.78
C GLU A 5 -7.26 42.76 -7.59
N GLN A 6 -8.16 42.09 -6.87
CA GLN A 6 -7.78 41.14 -5.83
C GLN A 6 -7.09 39.96 -6.50
N GLN A 7 -5.79 39.88 -6.30
CA GLN A 7 -4.97 38.77 -6.75
C GLN A 7 -5.50 37.47 -6.12
N PRO A 8 -5.70 36.39 -6.92
CA PRO A 8 -6.24 35.15 -6.39
C PRO A 8 -5.33 34.62 -5.26
N PRO A 9 -5.91 34.01 -4.22
CA PRO A 9 -5.11 33.45 -3.14
C PRO A 9 -4.08 32.47 -3.71
N PRO A 10 -2.85 32.45 -3.16
CA PRO A 10 -1.84 31.51 -3.61
C PRO A 10 -2.40 30.09 -3.50
N PRO A 11 -2.09 29.19 -4.46
CA PRO A 11 -2.56 27.82 -4.40
C PRO A 11 -2.11 27.21 -3.07
N GLN A 12 -3.09 26.82 -2.25
CA GLN A 12 -2.81 26.13 -1.01
C GLN A 12 -2.10 24.82 -1.36
N ARG A 13 -0.85 24.67 -0.92
CA ARG A 13 -0.11 23.42 -1.05
C ARG A 13 -0.85 22.38 -0.23
N ARG A 14 -1.61 21.50 -0.90
CA ARG A 14 -2.20 20.35 -0.24
C ARG A 14 -1.08 19.51 0.38
N PRO A 15 -1.25 18.99 1.61
CA PRO A 15 -0.30 18.05 2.18
C PRO A 15 -0.08 16.90 1.20
N LEU A 16 1.17 16.42 1.10
CA LEU A 16 1.45 15.24 0.30
C LEU A 16 0.83 14.04 1.02
N ILE A 17 -0.34 13.59 0.58
CA ILE A 17 -1.03 12.42 1.14
C ILE A 17 -0.38 11.11 0.69
N LYS A 18 0.24 11.14 -0.51
CA LYS A 18 0.87 9.98 -1.10
C LYS A 18 2.18 9.61 -0.40
N PRO A 19 2.37 8.34 0.00
CA PRO A 19 3.64 7.90 0.58
C PRO A 19 4.79 7.98 -0.43
N THR A 20 5.99 8.25 0.06
CA THR A 20 7.21 8.39 -0.76
C THR A 20 8.31 7.43 -0.31
N PHE A 21 7.97 6.16 -0.10
CA PHE A 21 8.95 5.13 0.23
C PHE A 21 9.81 4.81 -0.98
N THR A 22 11.11 4.64 -0.74
CA THR A 22 12.05 4.06 -1.71
C THR A 22 11.87 2.54 -1.77
N GLU A 23 12.33 1.91 -2.85
CA GLU A 23 12.32 0.44 -2.97
C GLU A 23 13.04 -0.23 -1.79
N LYS A 24 14.18 0.32 -1.36
CA LYS A 24 14.92 -0.19 -0.20
C LYS A 24 14.10 -0.16 1.09
N GLN A 25 13.38 0.94 1.34
CA GLN A 25 12.53 1.05 2.53
C GLN A 25 11.32 0.12 2.44
N ALA A 26 10.72 0.00 1.24
CA ALA A 26 9.61 -0.93 1.01
C ALA A 26 10.03 -2.39 1.21
N THR A 27 11.20 -2.79 0.71
CA THR A 27 11.77 -4.12 0.95
C THR A 27 11.96 -4.40 2.43
N GLU A 28 12.48 -3.42 3.18
CA GLU A 28 12.63 -3.55 4.63
C GLU A 28 11.28 -3.71 5.34
N LEU A 29 10.25 -2.98 4.91
CA LEU A 29 8.90 -3.13 5.45
C LEU A 29 8.35 -4.54 5.21
N VAL A 30 8.51 -5.07 3.99
CA VAL A 30 8.04 -6.42 3.64
C VAL A 30 8.71 -7.47 4.54
N ARG A 31 10.03 -7.37 4.71
CA ARG A 31 10.77 -8.27 5.58
C ARG A 31 10.32 -8.14 7.04
N ARG A 32 10.22 -6.92 7.57
CA ARG A 32 9.95 -6.68 8.99
C ARG A 32 8.50 -7.00 9.39
N ILE A 33 7.53 -6.73 8.53
CA ILE A 33 6.10 -6.85 8.86
C ILE A 33 5.56 -8.22 8.46
N PHE A 34 6.00 -8.77 7.33
CA PHE A 34 5.49 -10.01 6.77
C PHE A 34 6.47 -11.18 6.88
N GLY A 35 7.73 -10.95 7.25
CA GLY A 35 8.74 -12.01 7.35
C GLY A 35 9.18 -12.58 6.00
N LEU A 36 8.96 -11.82 4.92
CA LEU A 36 9.23 -12.24 3.55
C LEU A 36 10.58 -11.70 3.08
N GLU A 37 11.42 -12.59 2.53
CA GLU A 37 12.64 -12.19 1.80
C GLU A 37 12.28 -11.93 0.35
N VAL A 38 12.59 -10.71 -0.12
CA VAL A 38 12.20 -10.21 -1.44
C VAL A 38 13.39 -10.25 -2.39
N SER A 39 13.24 -10.93 -3.52
CA SER A 39 14.28 -10.96 -4.55
C SER A 39 14.33 -9.66 -5.37
N GLN A 40 13.17 -9.12 -5.72
CA GLN A 40 13.02 -7.91 -6.52
C GLN A 40 11.76 -7.17 -6.11
N LEU A 41 11.86 -5.85 -5.99
CA LEU A 41 10.76 -4.97 -5.70
C LEU A 41 10.75 -3.83 -6.72
N ARG A 42 9.61 -3.56 -7.36
CA ARG A 42 9.48 -2.48 -8.36
C ARG A 42 8.22 -1.65 -8.13
N PRO A 43 8.26 -0.33 -8.32
CA PRO A 43 7.08 0.51 -8.19
C PRO A 43 6.04 0.17 -9.26
N LEU A 44 4.77 0.28 -8.89
CA LEU A 44 3.63 0.18 -9.79
C LEU A 44 2.94 1.54 -9.93
N PRO A 45 2.26 1.79 -11.07
CA PRO A 45 1.34 2.92 -11.19
C PRO A 45 0.35 2.93 -10.03
N SER A 46 0.19 4.10 -9.43
CA SER A 46 -0.64 4.29 -8.24
C SER A 46 -1.11 5.74 -8.18
N TYR A 47 -2.28 5.96 -7.57
CA TYR A 47 -2.86 7.29 -7.40
C TYR A 47 -2.43 7.88 -6.05
N ASP A 48 -3.29 7.91 -5.04
CA ASP A 48 -2.95 8.45 -3.72
C ASP A 48 -2.15 7.48 -2.86
N ASP A 49 -2.29 6.17 -3.07
CA ASP A 49 -1.48 5.16 -2.39
C ASP A 49 -0.12 4.96 -3.10
N GLN A 50 0.76 4.18 -2.49
CA GLN A 50 1.99 3.70 -3.13
C GLN A 50 1.98 2.19 -3.26
N ASN A 51 2.06 1.71 -4.50
CA ASN A 51 2.00 0.28 -4.83
C ASN A 51 3.36 -0.22 -5.32
N PHE A 52 3.77 -1.41 -4.89
CA PHE A 52 4.95 -2.10 -5.38
C PHE A 52 4.62 -3.54 -5.74
N HIS A 53 5.21 -4.02 -6.83
CA HIS A 53 5.26 -5.43 -7.13
C HIS A 53 6.42 -6.05 -6.38
N VAL A 54 6.14 -7.10 -5.61
CA VAL A 54 7.09 -7.86 -4.81
C VAL A 54 7.26 -9.22 -5.50
N ALA A 55 8.36 -9.39 -6.22
CA ALA A 55 8.59 -10.59 -7.03
C ALA A 55 9.37 -11.67 -6.26
N ALA A 56 8.96 -12.92 -6.46
CA ALA A 56 9.59 -14.10 -5.88
C ALA A 56 9.93 -13.93 -4.39
N ALA A 57 8.93 -13.52 -3.60
CA ALA A 57 9.06 -13.43 -2.16
C ALA A 57 8.97 -14.84 -1.54
N SER A 58 9.87 -15.13 -0.60
CA SER A 58 9.94 -16.44 0.06
C SER A 58 10.00 -16.30 1.57
N PHE A 59 9.55 -17.34 2.28
CA PHE A 59 9.67 -17.41 3.73
C PHE A 59 10.96 -18.13 4.12
N PRO A 60 11.87 -17.47 4.84
CA PRO A 60 13.08 -18.10 5.36
C PRO A 60 12.74 -19.38 6.13
N GLY A 61 13.36 -20.50 5.76
CA GLY A 61 13.26 -21.77 6.48
C GLY A 61 11.95 -22.55 6.31
N LYS A 62 10.97 -22.07 5.55
CA LYS A 62 9.71 -22.81 5.31
C LYS A 62 9.70 -23.64 4.02
N GLY A 63 10.70 -23.49 3.14
CA GLY A 63 10.80 -24.26 1.89
C GLY A 63 9.66 -23.98 0.90
N GLU A 64 8.91 -22.89 1.10
CA GLU A 64 7.78 -22.51 0.26
C GLU A 64 8.27 -21.94 -1.08
N SER A 65 7.49 -22.20 -2.14
CA SER A 65 7.78 -21.65 -3.47
C SER A 65 7.68 -20.13 -3.47
N PRO A 66 8.58 -19.41 -4.16
CA PRO A 66 8.49 -17.96 -4.25
C PRO A 66 7.15 -17.52 -4.86
N GLY A 67 6.45 -16.61 -4.18
CA GLY A 67 5.20 -16.02 -4.65
C GLY A 67 5.39 -14.57 -5.12
N ASP A 68 4.49 -14.11 -5.98
CA ASP A 68 4.40 -12.70 -6.38
C ASP A 68 3.29 -12.01 -5.59
N PHE A 69 3.60 -10.84 -5.05
CA PHE A 69 2.69 -10.06 -4.22
C PHE A 69 2.63 -8.61 -4.69
N VAL A 70 1.59 -7.91 -4.25
CA VAL A 70 1.52 -6.45 -4.33
C VAL A 70 1.59 -5.89 -2.92
N LEU A 71 2.63 -5.12 -2.62
CA LEU A 71 2.68 -4.29 -1.42
C LEU A 71 1.91 -3.00 -1.72
N LYS A 72 0.89 -2.73 -0.92
CA LYS A 72 0.14 -1.47 -0.96
C LYS A 72 0.38 -0.69 0.33
N ILE A 73 0.90 0.53 0.21
CA ILE A 73 1.08 1.46 1.31
C ILE A 73 -0.01 2.54 1.18
N ILE A 74 -0.96 2.53 2.11
CA ILE A 74 -2.12 3.44 2.10
C ILE A 74 -1.65 4.87 2.41
N ASN A 75 -2.28 5.84 1.77
CA ASN A 75 -2.01 7.26 1.95
C ASN A 75 -2.23 7.73 3.40
N ALA A 76 -1.60 8.86 3.74
CA ALA A 76 -1.55 9.36 5.11
C ALA A 76 -2.91 9.79 5.68
N GLU A 77 -3.89 10.10 4.83
CA GLU A 77 -5.24 10.53 5.23
C GLU A 77 -6.14 9.31 5.49
N ASP A 78 -6.28 8.43 4.50
CA ASP A 78 -7.15 7.25 4.60
C ASP A 78 -6.65 6.24 5.65
N SER A 79 -5.33 6.17 5.87
CA SER A 79 -4.75 5.30 6.91
C SER A 79 -5.17 5.67 8.34
N GLN A 80 -5.71 6.88 8.56
CA GLN A 80 -6.26 7.26 9.87
C GLN A 80 -7.61 6.59 10.17
N ASN A 81 -8.28 6.04 9.16
CA ASN A 81 -9.57 5.36 9.33
C ASN A 81 -9.38 3.83 9.30
N SER A 82 -8.93 3.28 10.43
CA SER A 82 -8.68 1.83 10.57
C SER A 82 -9.92 0.98 10.28
N ASP A 83 -11.12 1.46 10.65
CA ASP A 83 -12.37 0.74 10.45
C ASP A 83 -12.65 0.53 8.95
N LEU A 84 -12.41 1.56 8.14
CA LEU A 84 -12.58 1.46 6.69
C LEU A 84 -11.60 0.46 6.07
N ILE A 85 -10.33 0.45 6.53
CA ILE A 85 -9.32 -0.50 6.06
C ILE A 85 -9.69 -1.94 6.48
N GLN A 86 -10.21 -2.12 7.68
CA GLN A 86 -10.67 -3.42 8.16
C GLN A 86 -11.87 -3.91 7.35
N VAL A 87 -12.86 -3.05 7.08
CA VAL A 87 -14.03 -3.40 6.26
C VAL A 87 -13.59 -3.78 4.84
N GLN A 88 -12.68 -3.03 4.23
CA GLN A 88 -12.14 -3.38 2.92
C GLN A 88 -11.49 -4.77 2.92
N THR A 89 -10.68 -5.07 3.93
CA THR A 89 -10.06 -6.38 4.14
C THR A 89 -11.10 -7.49 4.25
N GLN A 90 -12.12 -7.28 5.08
CA GLN A 90 -13.21 -8.24 5.31
C GLN A 90 -14.03 -8.51 4.05
N ILE A 91 -14.31 -7.49 3.24
CA ILE A 91 -15.01 -7.64 1.96
C ILE A 91 -14.22 -8.57 1.03
N MET A 92 -12.90 -8.40 0.93
CA MET A 92 -12.05 -9.26 0.08
C MET A 92 -12.07 -10.71 0.57
N MET A 93 -11.97 -10.93 1.89
CA MET A 93 -12.06 -12.26 2.49
C MET A 93 -13.42 -12.92 2.24
N PHE A 94 -14.51 -12.15 2.38
CA PHE A 94 -15.87 -12.63 2.12
C PHE A 94 -16.03 -13.04 0.65
N LEU A 95 -15.66 -12.17 -0.29
CA LEU A 95 -15.74 -12.46 -1.72
C LEU A 95 -14.94 -13.70 -2.11
N ASN A 96 -13.75 -13.87 -1.53
CA ASN A 96 -12.96 -15.08 -1.74
C ASN A 96 -13.65 -16.34 -1.20
N GLY A 97 -14.26 -16.26 -0.01
CA GLY A 97 -15.04 -17.35 0.58
C GLY A 97 -16.26 -17.75 -0.26
N GLU A 98 -16.85 -16.79 -0.97
CA GLU A 98 -17.94 -17.02 -1.93
C GLU A 98 -17.45 -17.49 -3.32
N GLY A 99 -16.14 -17.74 -3.47
CA GLY A 99 -15.56 -18.28 -4.71
C GLY A 99 -15.23 -17.25 -5.79
N PHE A 100 -15.29 -15.94 -5.47
CA PHE A 100 -14.87 -14.91 -6.41
C PHE A 100 -13.33 -14.86 -6.51
N PRO A 101 -12.79 -14.69 -7.73
CA PRO A 101 -11.36 -14.55 -7.95
C PRO A 101 -10.91 -13.15 -7.53
N VAL A 102 -10.57 -13.01 -6.25
CA VAL A 102 -10.11 -11.76 -5.65
C VAL A 102 -8.73 -11.94 -5.01
N ALA A 103 -7.93 -10.88 -4.99
CA ALA A 103 -6.63 -10.90 -4.33
C ALA A 103 -6.80 -10.98 -2.81
N MET A 104 -6.15 -11.96 -2.18
CA MET A 104 -6.23 -12.14 -0.74
C MET A 104 -5.11 -11.38 -0.01
N PRO A 105 -5.44 -10.68 1.10
CA PRO A 105 -4.43 -10.06 1.94
C PRO A 105 -3.53 -11.15 2.54
N HIS A 106 -2.23 -10.89 2.56
CA HIS A 106 -1.27 -11.74 3.26
C HIS A 106 -1.18 -11.30 4.71
N LEU A 107 -1.18 -12.25 5.65
CA LEU A 107 -1.13 -11.95 7.08
C LEU A 107 0.23 -11.41 7.49
N THR A 108 0.24 -10.56 8.51
CA THR A 108 1.49 -10.09 9.10
C THR A 108 2.09 -11.16 9.99
N GLN A 109 3.31 -10.93 10.48
CA GLN A 109 3.94 -11.85 11.45
C GLN A 109 3.15 -11.97 12.77
N GLU A 110 2.31 -10.99 13.10
CA GLU A 110 1.51 -10.97 14.33
C GLU A 110 0.10 -11.55 14.16
N GLY A 111 -0.26 -11.96 12.93
CA GLY A 111 -1.62 -12.36 12.54
C GLY A 111 -2.36 -11.20 11.90
#